data_AF-A0A0U9HDH1-F1
#
_entry.id   AF-A0A0U9HDH1-F1
#
_cell.length_a   1.000
_cell.length_b   1.000
_cell.length_c   1.000
_cell.angle_alpha   90.00
_cell.angle_beta   90.00
_cell.angle_gamma   90.00
#
_symmetry.space_group_name_H-M   'P 1'
#
loop_
_entity.id
_entity.type
_entity.pdbx_description
1 polymer ?
#
loop_
_entity_poly.entity_id
_entity_poly.type
_entity_poly.pdbx_seq_one_letter_code
_entity_poly.pdbx_strand_id
1 'polypeptide(L)'
;MFMFSNEFKEMVSSCISESFRCENLKAALEKSAKIITEFYPDTKLWFAKSFGKRWCFLAGAGTDSFIQPQRIEYQDGYAAFLQNFSFAHEDEKAVLIDLFRIITNIQK
;
A
#
# COMPACT_ATOMS: atom_id res chain seq x y z
N MET A 1 10.19 0.88 -22.65
CA MET A 1 10.74 0.39 -21.37
C MET A 1 10.85 1.60 -20.47
N PHE A 2 9.90 1.77 -19.56
CA PHE A 2 9.85 2.93 -18.67
C PHE A 2 10.87 2.75 -17.56
N MET A 3 11.54 3.83 -17.17
CA MET A 3 12.60 3.80 -16.17
C MET A 3 12.07 4.51 -14.92
N PHE A 4 11.52 3.75 -13.98
CA PHE A 4 11.24 4.27 -12.64
C PHE A 4 12.52 4.79 -11.99
N SER A 5 12.39 5.79 -11.12
CA SER A 5 13.53 6.29 -10.34
C SER A 5 14.12 5.16 -9.49
N ASN A 6 15.40 5.30 -9.14
CA ASN A 6 16.06 4.28 -8.31
C ASN A 6 15.43 4.25 -6.91
N GLU A 7 15.05 5.41 -6.38
CA GLU A 7 14.40 5.57 -5.09
C GLU A 7 13.05 4.84 -5.06
N PHE A 8 12.24 4.94 -6.12
CA PHE A 8 10.97 4.22 -6.20
C PHE A 8 11.19 2.69 -6.21
N LYS A 9 12.17 2.21 -6.99
CA LYS A 9 12.51 0.78 -7.04
C LYS A 9 13.01 0.28 -5.69
N GLU A 10 13.83 1.07 -5.00
CA GLU A 10 14.31 0.77 -3.66
C GLU A 10 13.18 0.71 -2.63
N MET A 11 12.23 1.65 -2.71
CA MET A 11 11.02 1.65 -1.87
C MET A 11 10.20 0.37 -2.08
N VAL A 12 9.94 -0.01 -3.33
CA VAL A 12 9.20 -1.26 -3.65
C VAL A 12 9.96 -2.49 -3.16
N SER A 13 11.26 -2.57 -3.42
CA SER A 13 12.12 -3.66 -2.96
C SER A 13 12.15 -3.79 -1.43
N SER A 14 12.19 -2.65 -0.73
CA SER A 14 12.15 -2.58 0.73
C SER A 14 10.81 -3.10 1.26
N CYS A 15 9.69 -2.71 0.66
CA CYS A 15 8.37 -3.21 1.05
C CYS A 15 8.27 -4.75 0.93
N ILE A 16 8.77 -5.31 -0.17
CA ILE A 16 8.76 -6.76 -0.40
C ILE A 16 9.66 -7.45 0.65
N SER A 17 10.90 -7.00 0.78
CA SER A 17 11.89 -7.60 1.69
C SER A 17 11.43 -7.58 3.14
N GLU A 18 10.87 -6.47 3.60
CA GLU A 18 10.35 -6.34 4.97
C GLU A 18 9.08 -7.14 5.18
N SER A 19 8.21 -7.22 4.16
CA SER A 19 7.01 -8.07 4.23
C SER A 19 7.36 -9.54 4.39
N PHE A 20 8.41 -10.05 3.76
CA PHE A 20 8.86 -11.44 3.94
C PHE A 20 9.38 -11.74 5.36
N ARG A 21 9.88 -10.73 6.08
CA ARG A 21 10.43 -10.87 7.43
C ARG A 21 9.38 -10.74 8.53
N CYS A 22 8.19 -10.28 8.18
CA CYS A 22 7.10 -10.07 9.14
C CYS A 22 6.41 -11.40 9.48
N GLU A 23 6.02 -11.55 10.75
CA GLU A 23 5.38 -12.77 11.27
C GLU A 23 3.93 -12.95 10.82
N ASN A 24 3.26 -11.85 10.43
CA ASN A 24 1.87 -11.88 10.00
C ASN A 24 1.53 -10.72 9.03
N LEU A 25 0.40 -10.88 8.34
CA LEU A 25 -0.10 -9.92 7.36
C LEU A 25 -0.28 -8.51 7.92
N LYS A 26 -0.79 -8.35 9.15
CA LYS A 26 -1.01 -7.04 9.73
C LYS A 26 0.31 -6.28 9.87
N ALA A 27 1.33 -6.94 10.42
CA ALA A 27 2.66 -6.36 10.57
C ALA A 27 3.29 -6.00 9.22
N ALA A 28 3.17 -6.89 8.23
CA ALA A 28 3.65 -6.64 6.87
C ALA A 28 2.99 -5.40 6.26
N LEU A 29 1.66 -5.33 6.26
CA LEU A 29 0.91 -4.19 5.72
C LEU A 29 1.19 -2.88 6.47
N GLU A 30 1.34 -2.92 7.79
CA GLU A 30 1.66 -1.72 8.58
C GLU A 30 3.06 -1.20 8.25
N LYS A 31 4.04 -2.10 8.10
CA LYS A 31 5.40 -1.72 7.76
C LYS A 31 5.51 -1.19 6.34
N SER A 32 4.86 -1.84 5.38
CA SER A 32 4.78 -1.34 4.00
C SER A 32 4.04 -0.01 3.92
N ALA A 33 2.96 0.18 4.67
CA ALA A 33 2.27 1.47 4.73
C ALA A 33 3.22 2.59 5.17
N LYS A 34 4.00 2.37 6.25
CA LYS A 34 4.98 3.34 6.75
C LYS A 34 6.02 3.70 5.68
N ILE A 35 6.66 2.70 5.09
CA ILE A 35 7.66 2.89 4.01
C ILE A 35 7.08 3.70 2.85
N ILE A 36 5.86 3.39 2.42
CA ILE A 36 5.22 4.07 1.30
C ILE A 36 4.85 5.51 1.66
N THR A 37 4.32 5.76 2.86
CA THR A 37 3.97 7.13 3.29
C THR A 37 5.18 7.99 3.65
N GLU A 38 6.33 7.38 3.94
CA GLU A 38 7.61 8.10 4.06
C GLU A 38 8.12 8.53 2.68
N PHE A 39 7.90 7.72 1.65
CA PHE A 39 8.25 8.06 0.27
C PHE A 39 7.30 9.09 -0.35
N TYR A 40 6.00 8.97 -0.08
CA TYR A 40 4.98 9.94 -0.50
C TYR A 40 4.56 10.80 0.71
N PRO A 41 5.23 11.95 0.97
CA PRO A 41 4.91 12.79 2.12
C PRO A 41 3.47 13.34 2.06
N ASP A 42 2.92 13.66 3.23
CA ASP A 42 1.54 14.17 3.38
C ASP A 42 0.44 13.26 2.82
N THR A 43 0.72 11.95 2.71
CA THR A 43 -0.25 10.94 2.30
C THR A 43 -0.72 10.09 3.45
N LYS A 44 -1.88 9.46 3.27
CA LYS A 44 -2.38 8.38 4.14
C LYS A 44 -2.69 7.15 3.33
N LEU A 45 -2.19 6.01 3.79
CA LEU A 45 -2.45 4.70 3.21
C LEU A 45 -2.98 3.77 4.29
N TRP A 46 -4.12 3.14 4.02
CA TRP A 46 -4.58 2.04 4.85
C TRP A 46 -5.21 0.92 4.04
N PHE A 47 -5.17 -0.27 4.64
CA PHE A 47 -5.68 -1.50 4.08
C PHE A 47 -6.91 -1.95 4.86
N ALA A 48 -7.87 -2.51 4.14
CA ALA A 48 -9.07 -3.09 4.74
C ALA A 48 -9.46 -4.39 4.06
N LYS A 49 -10.19 -5.23 4.80
CA LYS A 49 -10.85 -6.43 4.28
C LYS A 49 -12.37 -6.29 4.35
N SER A 50 -13.07 -6.63 3.29
CA SER A 50 -14.51 -6.65 3.22
C SER A 50 -15.08 -7.90 3.88
N PHE A 51 -16.16 -7.71 4.63
CA PHE A 51 -17.01 -8.77 5.16
C PHE A 51 -18.45 -8.43 4.77
N GLY A 52 -18.85 -8.86 3.56
CA GLY A 52 -20.10 -8.44 2.93
C GLY A 52 -20.08 -6.94 2.60
N LYS A 53 -20.98 -6.17 3.23
CA LYS A 53 -21.07 -4.70 3.02
C LYS A 53 -20.15 -3.88 3.92
N ARG A 54 -19.46 -4.51 4.87
CA ARG A 54 -18.63 -3.82 5.88
C ARG A 54 -17.14 -3.95 5.53
N TRP A 55 -16.37 -2.93 5.84
CA TRP A 55 -14.91 -2.93 5.70
C TRP A 55 -14.27 -2.96 7.09
N CYS A 56 -13.39 -3.91 7.32
CA CYS A 56 -12.60 -4.05 8.52
C CYS A 56 -11.20 -3.50 8.26
N PHE A 57 -10.77 -2.50 9.02
CA PHE A 57 -9.41 -1.97 8.97
C PHE A 57 -8.40 -3.06 9.35
N LEU A 58 -7.31 -3.16 8.59
CA LEU A 58 -6.21 -4.08 8.86
C LEU A 58 -5.00 -3.35 9.44
N ALA A 59 -4.48 -2.40 8.68
CA ALA A 59 -3.26 -1.64 8.98
C ALA A 59 -3.23 -0.36 8.15
N GLY A 60 -2.40 0.61 8.56
CA GLY A 60 -2.20 1.84 7.80
C GLY A 60 -1.21 2.79 8.47
N ALA A 61 -0.80 3.81 7.74
CA ALA A 61 0.14 4.84 8.17
C ALA A 61 -0.18 6.17 7.47
N GLY A 62 0.48 7.24 7.92
CA GLY A 62 0.37 8.58 7.34
C GLY A 62 -0.57 9.52 8.10
N THR A 63 -0.80 10.69 7.52
CA THR A 63 -1.52 11.81 8.15
C THR A 63 -2.93 11.95 7.61
N ASP A 64 -3.91 12.09 8.50
CA ASP A 64 -5.29 12.35 8.09
C ASP A 64 -5.43 13.69 7.39
N SER A 65 -6.20 13.69 6.30
CA SER A 65 -6.64 14.90 5.62
C SER A 65 -8.15 14.90 5.38
N PHE A 66 -8.69 16.05 4.99
CA PHE A 66 -10.10 16.20 4.61
C PHE A 66 -10.41 15.72 3.18
N ILE A 67 -9.40 15.23 2.44
CA ILE A 67 -9.55 14.76 1.07
C ILE A 67 -10.15 13.36 1.09
N GLN A 68 -11.14 13.09 0.23
CA GLN A 68 -11.70 11.75 0.15
C GLN A 68 -10.64 10.74 -0.34
N PRO A 69 -10.42 9.62 0.36
CA PRO A 69 -9.48 8.61 -0.09
C PRO A 69 -9.98 7.90 -1.35
N GLN A 70 -9.05 7.59 -2.24
CA GLN A 70 -9.31 6.69 -3.35
C GLN A 70 -9.28 5.24 -2.85
N ARG A 71 -10.41 4.54 -2.96
CA ARG A 71 -10.48 3.09 -2.72
C ARG A 71 -9.98 2.33 -3.93
N ILE A 72 -9.08 1.39 -3.71
CA ILE A 72 -8.54 0.50 -4.73
C ILE A 72 -8.70 -0.94 -4.24
N GLU A 73 -9.60 -1.67 -4.88
CA GLU A 73 -9.76 -3.10 -4.66
C GLU A 73 -8.70 -3.84 -5.48
N TYR A 74 -7.85 -4.60 -4.81
CA TYR A 74 -6.71 -5.24 -5.47
C TYR A 74 -6.77 -6.77 -5.42
N GLN A 75 -7.55 -7.38 -4.53
CA GLN A 75 -7.76 -8.83 -4.46
C GLN A 75 -9.08 -9.12 -3.71
N ASP A 76 -9.64 -10.32 -3.84
CA ASP A 76 -10.86 -10.81 -3.16
C ASP A 76 -11.08 -10.26 -1.75
N GLY A 77 -11.89 -9.21 -1.68
CA GLY A 77 -12.27 -8.51 -0.46
C GLY A 77 -11.17 -7.64 0.16
N TYR A 78 -9.98 -7.52 -0.40
CA TYR A 78 -8.93 -6.60 0.07
C TYR A 78 -8.94 -5.31 -0.74
N ALA A 79 -8.86 -4.19 -0.01
CA ALA A 79 -8.74 -2.87 -0.60
C ALA A 79 -7.67 -2.04 0.12
N ALA A 80 -7.01 -1.18 -0.65
CA ALA A 80 -6.18 -0.10 -0.18
C ALA A 80 -6.93 1.22 -0.35
N PHE A 81 -6.73 2.13 0.57
CA PHE A 81 -7.30 3.47 0.53
C PHE A 81 -6.15 4.45 0.52
N LEU A 82 -6.03 5.17 -0.59
CA LEU A 82 -4.94 6.09 -0.86
C LEU A 82 -5.48 7.51 -0.76
N GLN A 83 -4.97 8.27 0.20
CA GLN A 83 -5.35 9.65 0.43
C GLN A 83 -4.19 10.58 0.07
N ASN A 84 -4.48 11.61 -0.72
CA ASN A 84 -3.53 12.65 -1.12
C ASN A 84 -2.29 12.16 -1.92
N PHE A 85 -2.36 10.99 -2.56
CA PHE A 85 -1.26 10.49 -3.39
C PHE A 85 -1.10 11.29 -4.69
N SER A 86 0.11 11.79 -4.91
CA SER A 86 0.53 12.41 -6.17
C SER A 86 1.66 11.56 -6.77
N PHE A 87 1.33 10.75 -7.77
CA PHE A 87 2.30 9.89 -8.45
C PHE A 87 3.15 10.71 -9.42
N ALA A 88 4.46 10.46 -9.43
CA ALA A 88 5.34 11.13 -10.39
C ALA A 88 5.17 10.56 -11.80
N HIS A 89 4.76 9.28 -11.90
CA HIS A 89 4.46 8.59 -13.16
C HIS A 89 3.14 7.83 -13.05
N GLU A 90 2.39 7.75 -14.16
CA GLU A 90 1.07 7.11 -14.21
C GLU A 90 1.10 5.62 -13.80
N ASP A 91 2.19 4.92 -14.15
CA ASP A 91 2.38 3.51 -13.84
C ASP A 91 2.74 3.21 -12.36
N GLU A 92 3.21 4.18 -11.57
CA GLU A 92 3.60 3.93 -10.16
C GLU A 92 2.44 3.35 -9.37
N LYS A 93 1.23 3.87 -9.62
CA LYS A 93 0.01 3.39 -9.00
C LYS A 93 -0.25 1.92 -9.34
N ALA A 94 -0.05 1.51 -10.59
CA ALA A 94 -0.22 0.11 -10.99
C ALA A 94 0.78 -0.81 -10.27
N VAL A 95 2.04 -0.37 -10.16
CA VAL A 95 3.08 -1.10 -9.42
C VAL A 95 2.73 -1.23 -7.93
N LEU A 96 2.21 -0.17 -7.30
CA LEU A 96 1.76 -0.25 -5.91
C LEU A 96 0.60 -1.24 -5.72
N ILE A 97 -0.35 -1.28 -6.66
CA ILE A 97 -1.46 -2.24 -6.62
C ILE A 97 -0.93 -3.67 -6.67
N ASP A 98 0.01 -3.94 -7.57
CA ASP A 98 0.64 -5.26 -7.68
C ASP A 98 1.47 -5.60 -6.44
N LEU A 99 2.18 -4.62 -5.87
CA LEU A 99 2.87 -4.77 -4.59
C LEU A 99 1.90 -5.17 -3.46
N PHE A 100 0.73 -4.52 -3.35
CA PHE A 100 -0.26 -4.86 -2.32
C PHE A 100 -0.79 -6.29 -2.46
N ARG A 101 -1.01 -6.74 -3.71
CA ARG A 101 -1.38 -8.14 -4.01
C ARG A 101 -0.29 -9.10 -3.57
N ILE A 102 0.97 -8.79 -3.91
CA ILE A 102 2.13 -9.63 -3.56
C ILE A 102 2.25 -9.77 -2.03
N ILE A 103 2.24 -8.66 -1.29
CA ILE A 103 2.35 -8.67 0.18
C ILE A 103 1.22 -9.50 0.80
N THR A 104 0.00 -9.30 0.31
CA THR A 104 -1.18 -10.01 0.83
C THR A 104 -1.12 -11.52 0.55
N ASN A 105 -0.49 -11.94 -0.55
CA ASN A 105 -0.35 -13.36 -0.89
C ASN A 105 0.84 -14.05 -0.21
N ILE A 106 1.94 -13.33 0.05
CA ILE A 106 3.10 -13.89 0.76
C ILE A 106 2.72 -14.27 2.20
N GLN A 107 1.86 -13.48 2.83
CA GLN A 107 1.51 -13.58 4.25
C GLN A 107 0.21 -14.37 4.51
N LYS A 108 -0.28 -15.12 3.52
CA LYS A 108 -1.48 -15.97 3.63
C LYS A 108 -1.20 -17.30 4.29
#